data_AF-A0A8J1W8D9-F1
#
_entry.id   AF-A0A8J1W8D9-F1
#
_cell.length_a   1.000
_cell.length_b   1.000
_cell.length_c   1.000
_cell.angle_alpha   90.00
_cell.angle_beta   90.00
_cell.angle_gamma   90.00
#
_symmetry.space_group_name_H-M   'P 1'
#
loop_
_entity.id
_entity.type
_entity.pdbx_description
1 polymer ?
#
loop_
_entity_poly.entity_id
_entity_poly.type
_entity_poly.pdbx_seq_one_letter_code
_entity_poly.pdbx_strand_id
1 'polypeptide(L)'
;MNLDDIELDEEEMEAMEKCGYSTEEALAFKGVYSHYDNNFGKGDGCCSVPLVKSMVRALGIQMKKKDEETLAVLLEECDENKDGSTQFPEFLLLIKKMQEINFCQMNEAAAERVESEKKAIERKEKAEQRKKKEKEAHRASLVAMEEDKAAIEAVAKEAEAKKKAKGDDDDSDEEGGGLKEYDPKTDGPYQFFYWKNHKAQMDGMQAVWDDYKKKVKAR
;
A
#
# COMPACT_ATOMS: atom_id res chain seq x y z
N MET A 1 11.22 -14.82 -18.23
CA MET A 1 10.40 -15.85 -18.91
C MET A 1 8.96 -15.53 -18.59
N ASN A 2 8.08 -15.53 -19.59
CA ASN A 2 6.63 -15.43 -19.36
C ASN A 2 6.17 -16.76 -18.76
N LEU A 3 5.37 -16.72 -17.70
CA LEU A 3 4.80 -17.93 -17.08
C LEU A 3 3.80 -18.64 -18.00
N ASP A 4 3.28 -17.93 -19.00
CA ASP A 4 2.24 -18.40 -19.91
C ASP A 4 2.75 -19.37 -21.00
N ASP A 5 4.08 -19.51 -21.17
CA ASP A 5 4.71 -20.40 -22.17
C ASP A 5 5.33 -21.67 -21.53
N ILE A 6 5.12 -21.88 -20.22
CA ILE A 6 5.64 -23.05 -19.52
C ILE A 6 4.60 -24.17 -19.64
N GLU A 7 4.86 -25.15 -20.50
CA GLU A 7 4.04 -26.36 -20.64
C GLU A 7 4.68 -27.53 -19.89
N LEU A 8 3.85 -28.47 -19.42
CA LEU A 8 4.32 -29.74 -18.86
C LEU A 8 4.39 -30.79 -19.97
N ASP A 9 5.49 -31.52 -20.06
CA ASP A 9 5.59 -32.68 -20.93
C ASP A 9 4.92 -33.92 -20.31
N GLU A 10 4.91 -35.03 -21.06
CA GLU A 10 4.24 -36.27 -20.64
C GLU A 10 4.85 -36.87 -19.36
N GLU A 11 6.17 -36.82 -19.19
CA GLU A 11 6.87 -37.36 -18.02
C GLU A 11 6.63 -36.48 -16.79
N GLU A 12 6.62 -35.16 -16.97
CA GLU A 12 6.31 -34.20 -15.91
C GLU A 12 4.85 -34.29 -15.45
N MET A 13 3.91 -34.53 -16.37
CA MET A 13 2.51 -34.79 -16.03
C MET A 13 2.35 -36.09 -15.23
N GLU A 14 3.05 -37.16 -15.62
CA GLU A 14 3.02 -38.42 -14.88
C GLU A 14 3.58 -38.24 -13.45
N ALA A 15 4.72 -37.55 -13.31
CA ALA A 15 5.30 -37.26 -12.01
C ALA A 15 4.39 -36.37 -11.14
N MET A 16 3.73 -35.38 -11.75
CA MET A 16 2.71 -34.55 -11.10
C MET A 16 1.57 -35.40 -10.55
N GLU A 17 1.01 -36.31 -11.36
CA GLU A 17 -0.07 -37.21 -10.95
C GLU A 17 0.37 -38.15 -9.81
N LYS A 18 1.57 -38.72 -9.90
CA LYS A 18 2.17 -39.56 -8.84
C LYS A 18 2.29 -38.82 -7.51
N CYS A 19 2.68 -37.55 -7.54
CA CYS A 19 2.83 -36.73 -6.35
C CYS A 19 1.50 -36.20 -5.78
N GLY A 20 0.45 -36.21 -6.61
CA GLY A 20 -0.87 -35.66 -6.30
C GLY A 20 -0.92 -34.13 -6.35
N TYR A 21 -0.07 -33.50 -7.17
CA TYR A 21 -0.10 -32.05 -7.38
C TYR A 21 -1.11 -31.67 -8.45
N SER A 22 -1.70 -30.49 -8.31
CA SER A 22 -2.48 -29.87 -9.39
C SER A 22 -1.56 -29.32 -10.49
N THR A 23 -2.12 -29.11 -11.68
CA THR A 23 -1.38 -28.52 -12.81
C THR A 23 -0.82 -27.14 -12.46
N GLU A 24 -1.58 -26.32 -11.74
CA GLU A 24 -1.13 -24.99 -11.30
C GLU A 24 0.08 -25.09 -10.34
N GLU A 25 0.07 -26.06 -9.41
CA GLU A 25 1.19 -26.29 -8.49
C GLU A 25 2.43 -26.80 -9.23
N ALA A 26 2.27 -27.76 -10.15
CA ALA A 26 3.38 -28.29 -10.94
C ALA A 26 4.02 -27.21 -11.81
N LEU A 27 3.22 -26.35 -12.45
CA LEU A 27 3.73 -25.21 -13.22
C LEU A 27 4.44 -24.19 -12.33
N ALA A 28 3.93 -23.92 -11.13
CA ALA A 28 4.61 -23.07 -10.16
C ALA A 28 5.95 -23.67 -9.73
N PHE A 29 6.01 -24.97 -9.46
CA PHE A 29 7.27 -25.67 -9.19
C PHE A 29 8.23 -25.60 -10.37
N LYS A 30 7.75 -25.74 -11.61
CA LYS A 30 8.58 -25.64 -12.81
C LYS A 30 9.18 -24.24 -12.97
N GLY A 31 8.38 -23.21 -12.74
CA GLY A 31 8.85 -21.83 -12.74
C GLY A 31 9.95 -21.58 -11.70
N VAL A 32 9.77 -22.09 -10.47
CA VAL A 32 10.80 -22.01 -9.41
C VAL A 32 12.04 -22.80 -9.80
N TYR A 33 11.86 -24.03 -10.28
CA TYR A 33 12.96 -24.90 -10.72
C TYR A 33 13.82 -24.22 -11.78
N SER A 34 13.21 -23.78 -12.88
CA SER A 34 13.89 -23.08 -13.96
C SER A 34 14.52 -21.77 -13.49
N HIS A 35 13.89 -21.04 -12.57
CA HIS A 35 14.49 -19.83 -12.01
C HIS A 35 15.78 -20.14 -11.25
N TYR A 36 15.78 -21.17 -10.41
CA TYR A 36 16.97 -21.50 -9.63
C TYR A 36 18.05 -22.14 -10.48
N ASP A 37 17.70 -23.03 -11.42
CA ASP A 37 18.70 -23.66 -12.29
C ASP A 37 19.43 -22.61 -13.16
N ASN A 38 18.69 -21.65 -13.73
CA ASN A 38 19.30 -20.59 -14.55
C ASN A 38 20.12 -19.57 -13.75
N ASN A 39 19.78 -19.31 -12.48
CA ASN A 39 20.44 -18.26 -11.68
C ASN A 39 21.50 -18.79 -10.70
N PHE A 40 21.34 -20.01 -10.20
CA PHE A 40 22.17 -20.61 -9.16
C PHE A 40 22.71 -22.00 -9.56
N GLY A 41 22.15 -22.61 -10.61
CA GLY A 41 22.63 -23.84 -11.22
C GLY A 41 23.54 -23.58 -12.41
N LYS A 42 23.64 -24.58 -13.30
CA LYS A 42 24.37 -24.48 -14.57
C LYS A 42 23.44 -24.18 -15.75
N GLY A 43 22.12 -24.16 -15.53
CA GLY A 43 21.14 -24.10 -16.61
C GLY A 43 21.10 -25.39 -17.42
N ASP A 44 21.53 -26.51 -16.83
CA ASP A 44 21.58 -27.82 -17.47
C ASP A 44 20.33 -28.66 -17.21
N GLY A 45 19.37 -28.13 -16.46
CA GLY A 45 18.16 -28.84 -16.07
C GLY A 45 18.40 -29.89 -14.98
N CYS A 46 19.54 -29.86 -14.29
CA CYS A 46 19.93 -30.84 -13.29
C CYS A 46 19.77 -30.33 -11.85
N CYS A 47 19.04 -31.07 -11.03
CA CYS A 47 18.80 -30.75 -9.63
C CYS A 47 19.91 -31.33 -8.74
N SER A 48 20.79 -30.46 -8.26
CA SER A 48 21.92 -30.84 -7.39
C SER A 48 21.68 -30.44 -5.94
N VAL A 49 22.40 -31.07 -4.99
CA VAL A 49 22.34 -30.72 -3.55
C VAL A 49 22.51 -29.21 -3.31
N PRO A 50 23.47 -28.48 -3.95
CA PRO A 50 23.59 -27.03 -3.79
C PRO A 50 22.38 -26.25 -4.29
N LEU A 51 21.72 -26.72 -5.35
CA LEU A 51 20.53 -26.10 -5.93
C LEU A 51 19.35 -26.21 -4.96
N VAL A 52 19.06 -27.42 -4.50
CA VAL A 52 17.99 -27.67 -3.53
C VAL A 52 18.26 -26.94 -2.22
N LYS A 53 19.50 -26.93 -1.74
CA LYS A 53 19.90 -26.14 -0.56
C LYS A 53 19.59 -24.65 -0.73
N SER A 54 19.80 -24.10 -1.92
CA SER A 54 19.51 -22.70 -2.22
C SER A 54 18.00 -22.43 -2.22
N MET A 55 17.19 -23.34 -2.79
CA MET A 55 15.73 -23.27 -2.75
C MET A 55 15.18 -23.34 -1.33
N VAL A 56 15.62 -24.33 -0.54
CA VAL A 56 15.23 -24.53 0.86
C VAL A 56 15.60 -23.30 1.72
N ARG A 57 16.76 -22.70 1.45
CA ARG A 57 17.18 -21.47 2.12
C ARG A 57 16.28 -20.28 1.81
N ALA A 58 15.76 -20.18 0.59
CA ALA A 58 14.85 -19.10 0.21
C ALA A 58 13.50 -19.19 0.95
N LEU A 59 13.09 -20.41 1.33
CA LEU A 59 11.95 -20.65 2.21
C LEU A 59 12.24 -20.22 3.66
N GLY A 60 13.48 -19.85 4.00
CA GLY A 60 13.91 -19.47 5.34
C GLY A 60 14.41 -20.65 6.18
N ILE A 61 14.52 -21.83 5.59
CA ILE A 61 14.94 -23.05 6.28
C ILE A 61 16.47 -23.14 6.23
N GLN A 62 17.11 -23.30 7.39
CA GLN A 62 18.55 -23.46 7.51
C GLN A 62 18.92 -24.93 7.63
N MET A 63 19.48 -25.49 6.55
CA MET A 63 20.02 -26.86 6.56
C MET A 63 21.33 -26.94 7.34
N LYS A 64 21.47 -27.97 8.17
CA LYS A 64 22.73 -28.36 8.80
C LYS A 64 23.45 -29.39 7.91
N LYS A 65 24.73 -29.63 8.20
CA LYS A 65 25.54 -30.61 7.46
C LYS A 65 24.91 -32.01 7.40
N LYS A 66 24.30 -32.47 8.50
CA LYS A 66 23.59 -33.77 8.55
C LYS A 66 22.39 -33.82 7.59
N ASP A 67 21.72 -32.70 7.41
CA ASP A 67 20.55 -32.59 6.53
C ASP A 67 20.99 -32.63 5.06
N GLU A 68 22.17 -32.10 4.73
CA GLU A 68 22.77 -32.22 3.39
C GLU A 68 23.09 -33.68 3.02
N GLU A 69 23.60 -34.46 3.97
CA GLU A 69 23.85 -35.90 3.76
C GLU A 69 22.55 -36.66 3.52
N THR A 70 21.50 -36.33 4.27
CA THR A 70 20.16 -36.92 4.08
C THR A 70 19.56 -36.50 2.74
N LEU A 71 19.74 -35.24 2.34
CA LEU A 71 19.29 -34.75 1.04
C LEU A 71 19.98 -35.46 -0.12
N ALA A 72 21.28 -35.74 -0.02
CA ALA A 72 22.00 -36.50 -1.04
C ALA A 72 21.41 -37.92 -1.22
N VAL A 73 21.05 -38.57 -0.12
CA VAL A 73 20.35 -39.88 -0.16
C VAL A 73 18.98 -39.75 -0.80
N LEU A 74 18.20 -38.72 -0.44
CA LEU A 74 16.87 -38.50 -1.03
C LEU A 74 16.92 -38.25 -2.54
N LEU A 75 17.93 -37.51 -3.01
CA LEU A 75 18.15 -37.30 -4.44
C LEU A 75 18.45 -38.62 -5.17
N GLU A 76 19.34 -39.45 -4.62
CA GLU A 76 19.66 -40.76 -5.19
C GLU A 76 18.46 -41.72 -5.18
N GLU A 77 17.59 -41.64 -4.16
CA GLU A 77 16.36 -42.43 -4.13
C GLU A 77 15.25 -41.93 -5.08
N CYS A 78 15.33 -40.68 -5.54
CA CYS A 78 14.36 -40.07 -6.46
C CYS A 78 14.81 -40.11 -7.93
N ASP A 79 16.07 -40.43 -8.18
CA ASP A 79 16.64 -40.73 -9.50
C ASP A 79 16.10 -42.09 -10.01
N GLU A 80 14.91 -42.06 -10.62
CA GLU A 80 14.21 -43.27 -11.10
C GLU A 80 14.87 -43.82 -12.37
N ASN A 81 15.35 -42.92 -13.23
CA ASN A 81 15.96 -43.28 -14.50
C ASN A 81 17.44 -43.70 -14.36
N LYS A 82 18.06 -43.45 -13.20
CA LYS A 82 19.46 -43.74 -12.85
C LYS A 82 20.46 -43.11 -13.81
N ASP A 83 20.11 -41.95 -14.35
CA ASP A 83 21.00 -41.18 -15.22
C ASP A 83 22.06 -40.40 -14.40
N GLY A 84 21.93 -40.40 -13.07
CA GLY A 84 22.82 -39.73 -12.14
C GLY A 84 22.52 -38.24 -11.98
N SER A 85 21.37 -37.77 -12.46
CA SER A 85 20.94 -36.38 -12.47
C SER A 85 19.45 -36.26 -12.21
N THR A 86 19.10 -35.66 -11.07
CA THR A 86 17.69 -35.41 -10.74
C THR A 86 17.08 -34.36 -11.67
N GLN A 87 16.21 -34.75 -12.60
CA GLN A 87 15.53 -33.82 -13.51
C GLN A 87 14.24 -33.25 -12.89
N PHE A 88 13.51 -32.38 -13.61
CA PHE A 88 12.30 -31.76 -13.05
C PHE A 88 11.20 -32.75 -12.61
N PRO A 89 10.88 -33.82 -13.35
CA PRO A 89 9.94 -34.85 -12.88
C PRO A 89 10.35 -35.46 -11.53
N GLU A 90 11.64 -35.75 -11.36
CA GLU A 90 12.20 -36.36 -10.15
C GLU A 90 12.30 -35.35 -9.00
N PHE A 91 12.47 -34.07 -9.32
CA PHE A 91 12.37 -32.98 -8.36
C PHE A 91 10.97 -32.88 -7.73
N LEU A 92 9.89 -33.17 -8.46
CA LEU A 92 8.54 -33.23 -7.88
C LEU A 92 8.43 -34.34 -6.83
N LEU A 93 8.99 -35.52 -7.14
CA LEU A 93 9.07 -36.65 -6.21
C LEU A 93 9.90 -36.30 -4.97
N LEU A 94 11.02 -35.59 -5.17
CA LEU A 94 11.87 -35.12 -4.07
C LEU A 94 11.11 -34.18 -3.14
N ILE A 95 10.42 -33.16 -3.68
CA ILE A 95 9.63 -32.24 -2.86
C ILE A 95 8.58 -33.01 -2.07
N LYS A 96 7.90 -33.96 -2.72
CA LYS A 96 6.88 -34.78 -2.07
C LYS A 96 7.45 -35.55 -0.88
N LYS A 97 8.57 -36.26 -1.06
CA LYS A 97 9.24 -36.97 0.03
C LYS A 97 9.68 -36.03 1.16
N MET A 98 10.23 -34.87 0.81
CA MET A 98 10.66 -33.86 1.79
C MET A 98 9.49 -33.37 2.65
N GLN A 99 8.30 -33.18 2.07
CA GLN A 99 7.09 -32.82 2.80
C GLN A 99 6.60 -33.94 3.71
N GLU A 100 6.63 -35.20 3.25
CA GLU A 100 6.19 -36.36 4.02
C GLU A 100 7.04 -36.61 5.28
N ILE A 101 8.36 -36.46 5.17
CA ILE A 101 9.27 -36.62 6.32
C ILE A 101 9.40 -35.34 7.17
N ASN A 102 8.68 -34.28 6.80
CA ASN A 102 8.82 -32.93 7.34
C ASN A 102 10.29 -32.48 7.41
N PHE A 103 10.98 -32.60 6.28
CA PHE A 103 12.42 -32.34 6.18
C PHE A 103 12.74 -30.92 6.66
N CYS A 104 13.63 -30.80 7.65
CA CYS A 104 14.01 -29.52 8.24
C CYS A 104 12.83 -28.63 8.72
N GLN A 105 11.71 -29.23 9.16
CA GLN A 105 10.50 -28.49 9.57
C GLN A 105 9.93 -27.63 8.44
N MET A 106 10.02 -28.13 7.20
CA MET A 106 9.54 -27.44 6.01
C MET A 106 8.03 -27.18 6.09
N ASN A 107 7.27 -28.08 6.69
CA ASN A 107 5.81 -27.92 6.78
C ASN A 107 5.45 -26.75 7.69
N GLU A 108 6.15 -26.60 8.82
CA GLU A 108 5.98 -25.46 9.73
C GLU A 108 6.41 -24.15 9.08
N ALA A 109 7.56 -24.14 8.41
CA ALA A 109 8.07 -22.96 7.71
C ALA A 109 7.12 -22.51 6.59
N ALA A 110 6.59 -23.45 5.81
CA ALA A 110 5.61 -23.17 4.76
C ALA A 110 4.31 -22.61 5.35
N ALA A 111 3.79 -23.23 6.41
CA ALA A 111 2.57 -22.77 7.08
C ALA A 111 2.72 -21.35 7.65
N GLU A 112 3.85 -21.05 8.30
CA GLU A 112 4.13 -19.71 8.84
C GLU A 112 4.21 -18.67 7.72
N ARG A 113 4.84 -19.00 6.59
CA ARG A 113 4.96 -18.09 5.45
C ARG A 113 3.60 -17.74 4.86
N VAL A 114 2.77 -18.74 4.59
CA VAL A 114 1.40 -18.58 4.09
C VAL A 114 0.58 -17.69 5.02
N GLU A 115 0.68 -17.91 6.34
CA GLU A 115 -0.03 -17.11 7.33
C GLU A 115 0.49 -15.65 7.37
N SER A 116 1.80 -15.46 7.25
CA SER A 116 2.42 -14.13 7.21
C SER A 116 2.02 -13.34 5.96
N GLU A 117 1.91 -14.00 4.81
CA GLU A 117 1.52 -13.41 3.53
C GLU A 117 0.03 -13.05 3.53
N LYS A 118 -0.84 -13.94 4.04
CA LYS A 118 -2.27 -13.64 4.24
C LYS A 118 -2.46 -12.36 5.07
N LYS A 119 -1.75 -12.26 6.20
CA LYS A 119 -1.77 -11.05 7.05
C LYS A 119 -1.25 -9.81 6.33
N ALA A 120 -0.23 -9.95 5.47
CA ALA A 120 0.32 -8.83 4.71
C ALA A 120 -0.65 -8.34 3.62
N ILE A 121 -1.32 -9.26 2.93
CA ILE A 121 -2.35 -8.96 1.93
C ILE A 121 -3.54 -8.26 2.60
N GLU A 122 -4.06 -8.81 3.69
CA GLU A 122 -5.18 -8.20 4.44
C GLU A 122 -4.83 -6.77 4.91
N ARG A 123 -3.61 -6.55 5.40
CA ARG A 123 -3.13 -5.22 5.80
C ARG A 123 -3.09 -4.24 4.63
N LYS A 124 -2.64 -4.68 3.44
CA LYS A 124 -2.61 -3.86 2.23
C LYS A 124 -4.02 -3.50 1.79
N GLU A 125 -4.93 -4.46 1.72
CA GLU A 125 -6.33 -4.24 1.35
C GLU A 125 -7.02 -3.26 2.31
N LYS A 126 -6.84 -3.45 3.62
CA LYS A 126 -7.39 -2.53 4.64
C LYS A 126 -6.82 -1.12 4.53
N ALA A 127 -5.55 -0.98 4.19
CA ALA A 127 -4.92 0.32 3.97
C ALA A 127 -5.48 1.01 2.71
N GLU A 128 -5.70 0.26 1.62
CA GLU A 128 -6.32 0.80 0.39
C GLU A 128 -7.77 1.21 0.63
N GLN A 129 -8.55 0.40 1.35
CA GLN A 129 -9.92 0.76 1.72
C GLN A 129 -9.98 2.04 2.57
N ARG A 130 -9.04 2.22 3.51
CA ARG A 130 -8.93 3.46 4.30
C ARG A 130 -8.64 4.67 3.41
N LYS A 131 -7.63 4.56 2.53
CA LYS A 131 -7.30 5.62 1.56
C LYS A 131 -8.48 5.97 0.66
N LYS A 132 -9.25 4.97 0.22
CA LYS A 132 -10.45 5.18 -0.61
C LYS A 132 -11.53 5.94 0.16
N LYS A 133 -11.86 5.51 1.40
CA LYS A 133 -12.84 6.20 2.26
C LYS A 133 -12.45 7.63 2.59
N GLU A 134 -11.16 7.88 2.85
CA GLU A 134 -10.66 9.23 3.12
C GLU A 134 -10.79 10.14 1.90
N LYS A 135 -10.46 9.66 0.70
CA LYS A 135 -10.67 10.39 -0.55
C LYS A 135 -12.15 10.68 -0.81
N GLU A 136 -13.02 9.71 -0.55
CA GLU A 136 -14.47 9.89 -0.68
C GLU A 136 -15.01 10.91 0.32
N ALA A 137 -14.57 10.86 1.58
CA ALA A 137 -14.95 11.83 2.61
C ALA A 137 -14.45 13.25 2.28
N HIS A 138 -13.21 13.37 1.81
CA HIS A 138 -12.66 14.66 1.35
C HIS A 138 -13.45 15.20 0.16
N ARG A 139 -13.79 14.35 -0.82
CA ARG A 139 -14.64 14.74 -1.95
C ARG A 139 -16.03 15.19 -1.50
N ALA A 140 -16.67 14.45 -0.59
CA ALA A 140 -17.98 14.82 -0.05
C ALA A 140 -17.91 16.17 0.70
N SER A 141 -16.85 16.41 1.47
CA SER A 141 -16.63 17.68 2.16
C SER A 141 -16.47 18.85 1.20
N LEU A 142 -15.77 18.67 0.06
CA LEU A 142 -15.63 19.71 -0.95
C LEU A 142 -16.97 20.09 -1.58
N VAL A 143 -17.82 19.09 -1.87
CA VAL A 143 -19.16 19.33 -2.42
C VAL A 143 -20.03 20.10 -1.43
N ALA A 144 -20.02 19.71 -0.14
CA ALA A 144 -20.77 20.43 0.89
C ALA A 144 -20.31 21.89 1.05
N MET A 145 -19.00 22.16 0.95
CA MET A 145 -18.49 23.54 0.97
C MET A 145 -18.93 24.37 -0.23
N GLU A 146 -19.05 23.76 -1.42
CA GLU A 146 -19.58 24.44 -2.61
C GLU A 146 -21.07 24.76 -2.47
N GLU A 147 -21.85 23.85 -1.89
CA GLU A 147 -23.28 24.06 -1.60
C GLU A 147 -23.49 25.17 -0.57
N ASP A 148 -22.73 25.17 0.54
CA ASP A 148 -22.78 26.21 1.56
C ASP A 148 -22.40 27.58 0.97
N LYS A 149 -21.36 27.63 0.13
CA LYS A 149 -20.96 28.85 -0.57
C LYS A 149 -22.07 29.39 -1.48
N ALA A 150 -22.74 28.50 -2.22
CA ALA A 150 -23.86 28.89 -3.08
C ALA A 150 -25.07 29.40 -2.26
N ALA A 151 -25.35 28.79 -1.12
CA ALA A 151 -26.41 29.24 -0.21
C ALA A 151 -26.11 30.63 0.39
N ILE A 152 -24.87 30.86 0.84
CA ILE A 152 -24.44 32.19 1.33
C ILE A 152 -24.57 33.24 0.23
N GLU A 153 -24.18 32.91 -1.00
CA GLU A 153 -24.27 33.84 -2.14
C GLU A 153 -25.74 34.15 -2.50
N ALA A 154 -26.65 33.17 -2.40
CA ALA A 154 -28.08 33.38 -2.61
C ALA A 154 -28.69 34.29 -1.53
N VAL A 155 -28.36 34.06 -0.25
CA VAL A 155 -28.81 34.91 0.86
C VAL A 155 -28.27 36.33 0.73
N ALA A 156 -27.02 36.50 0.30
CA ALA A 156 -26.43 37.81 0.04
C ALA A 156 -27.17 38.56 -1.08
N LYS A 157 -27.50 37.88 -2.19
CA LYS A 157 -28.30 38.46 -3.28
C LYS A 157 -29.71 38.84 -2.84
N GLU A 158 -30.34 38.02 -2.01
CA GLU A 158 -31.67 38.32 -1.47
C GLU A 158 -31.65 39.50 -0.49
N ALA A 159 -30.60 39.61 0.34
CA ALA A 159 -30.39 40.74 1.24
C ALA A 159 -30.14 42.05 0.48
N GLU A 160 -29.37 42.03 -0.61
CA GLU A 160 -29.20 43.18 -1.50
C GLU A 160 -30.50 43.60 -2.18
N ALA A 161 -31.30 42.62 -2.64
CA ALA A 161 -32.61 42.90 -3.23
C ALA A 161 -33.58 43.53 -2.21
N LYS A 162 -33.58 43.06 -0.96
CA LYS A 162 -34.38 43.63 0.14
C LYS A 162 -33.90 45.03 0.56
N LYS A 163 -32.59 45.32 0.53
CA LYS A 163 -32.07 46.68 0.75
C LYS A 163 -32.50 47.65 -0.36
N LYS A 164 -32.54 47.23 -1.62
CA LYS A 164 -33.06 48.05 -2.74
C LYS A 164 -34.58 48.27 -2.69
N ALA A 165 -35.33 47.39 -2.03
CA ALA A 165 -36.78 47.53 -1.87
C ALA A 165 -37.22 48.37 -0.66
N LYS A 166 -36.28 48.76 0.22
CA LYS A 166 -36.56 49.51 1.47
C LYS A 166 -35.90 50.89 1.50
N GLY A 167 -35.94 51.62 0.39
CA GLY A 167 -35.31 52.93 0.25
C GLY A 167 -35.96 53.78 -0.84
N ASP A 168 -37.21 54.16 -0.62
CA ASP A 168 -37.69 55.55 -0.71
C ASP A 168 -38.45 55.76 0.62
N ASP A 169 -38.21 56.88 1.30
CA ASP A 169 -38.69 57.26 2.65
C ASP A 169 -37.87 56.72 3.85
N ASP A 170 -36.73 57.35 4.16
CA ASP A 170 -36.53 58.08 5.43
C ASP A 170 -35.17 58.79 5.41
N ASP A 171 -35.21 60.13 5.46
CA ASP A 171 -34.07 61.04 5.48
C ASP A 171 -33.57 61.16 6.92
N SER A 172 -32.67 60.25 7.31
CA SER A 172 -31.88 60.42 8.53
C SER A 172 -30.41 60.10 8.27
N ASP A 173 -29.62 61.17 8.30
CA ASP A 173 -28.16 61.16 8.37
C ASP A 173 -27.67 60.20 9.45
N GLU A 174 -27.04 59.08 9.07
CA GLU A 174 -26.17 58.32 9.96
C GLU A 174 -24.82 58.05 9.31
N GLU A 175 -23.82 58.66 9.94
CA GLU A 175 -22.41 58.72 9.54
C GLU A 175 -21.78 57.34 9.33
N GLY A 176 -20.85 57.28 8.36
CA GLY A 176 -20.07 56.09 8.06
C GLY A 176 -19.33 55.54 9.28
N GLY A 177 -19.63 54.28 9.62
CA GLY A 177 -18.95 53.51 10.64
C GLY A 177 -17.51 53.14 10.26
N GLY A 178 -16.60 54.09 10.39
CA GLY A 178 -15.18 53.81 10.61
C GLY A 178 -14.99 53.22 12.02
N LEU A 179 -14.01 52.31 12.17
CA LEU A 179 -13.69 51.73 13.49
C LEU A 179 -13.36 52.88 14.45
N LYS A 180 -14.22 53.10 15.45
CA LYS A 180 -14.07 54.19 16.41
C LYS A 180 -12.72 54.03 17.12
N GLU A 181 -11.90 55.07 17.04
CA GLU A 181 -10.61 55.13 17.72
C GLU A 181 -10.87 55.12 19.24
N TYR A 182 -10.15 54.26 19.98
CA TYR A 182 -10.36 54.06 21.41
C TYR A 182 -10.16 55.36 22.20
N ASP A 183 -11.16 55.81 22.96
CA ASP A 183 -11.05 56.97 23.85
C ASP A 183 -10.97 56.52 25.33
N PRO A 184 -9.82 56.72 25.99
CA PRO A 184 -9.59 56.29 27.37
C PRO A 184 -10.46 56.98 28.42
N LYS A 185 -11.25 58.01 28.08
CA LYS A 185 -12.19 58.66 29.03
C LYS A 185 -13.58 58.02 29.04
N THR A 186 -14.00 57.41 27.93
CA THR A 186 -15.35 56.84 27.76
C THR A 186 -15.33 55.32 27.70
N ASP A 187 -14.25 54.74 27.17
CA ASP A 187 -14.16 53.30 26.95
C ASP A 187 -13.42 52.67 28.13
N GLY A 188 -14.16 51.87 28.91
CA GLY A 188 -13.62 51.20 30.08
C GLY A 188 -12.45 50.25 29.75
N PRO A 189 -11.65 49.86 30.75
CA PRO A 189 -10.41 49.10 30.57
C PRO A 189 -10.58 47.74 29.88
N TYR A 190 -11.80 47.20 29.87
CA TYR A 190 -12.15 45.94 29.19
C TYR A 190 -12.18 46.08 27.66
N GLN A 191 -12.60 47.23 27.14
CA GLN A 191 -12.64 47.53 25.69
C GLN A 191 -11.23 47.75 25.12
N PHE A 192 -10.33 48.33 25.93
CA PHE A 192 -8.92 48.51 25.57
C PHE A 192 -8.21 47.19 25.28
N PHE A 193 -8.46 46.17 26.11
CA PHE A 193 -7.80 44.88 25.98
C PHE A 193 -8.26 44.14 24.72
N TYR A 194 -9.54 44.23 24.38
CA TYR A 194 -10.09 43.68 23.14
C TYR A 194 -9.56 44.41 21.90
N TRP A 195 -9.55 45.75 21.90
CA TRP A 195 -9.01 46.53 20.77
C TRP A 195 -7.53 46.24 20.51
N LYS A 196 -6.71 46.19 21.57
CA LYS A 196 -5.28 45.94 21.44
C LYS A 196 -4.96 44.54 20.92
N ASN A 197 -5.69 43.53 21.39
CA ASN A 197 -5.47 42.15 20.96
C ASN A 197 -5.98 41.92 19.53
N HIS A 198 -7.10 42.54 19.16
CA HIS A 198 -7.68 42.44 17.82
C HIS A 198 -6.83 43.19 16.78
N LYS A 199 -6.30 44.37 17.12
CA LYS A 199 -5.37 45.12 16.26
C LYS A 199 -4.08 44.34 16.00
N ALA A 200 -3.52 43.71 17.03
CA ALA A 200 -2.33 42.87 16.89
C ALA A 200 -2.57 41.64 15.99
N GLN A 201 -3.76 41.02 16.05
CA GLN A 201 -4.13 39.94 15.13
C GLN A 201 -4.23 40.43 13.68
N MET A 202 -4.85 41.59 13.45
CA MET A 202 -5.02 42.14 12.10
C MET A 202 -3.69 42.56 11.48
N ASP A 203 -2.80 43.19 12.26
CA ASP A 203 -1.46 43.57 11.79
C ASP A 203 -0.61 42.34 11.45
N GLY A 204 -0.70 41.27 12.25
CA GLY A 204 -0.03 40.00 11.97
C GLY A 204 -0.55 39.31 10.70
N MET A 205 -1.87 39.37 10.47
CA MET A 205 -2.51 38.77 9.29
C MET A 205 -2.17 39.55 8.01
N GLN A 206 -2.08 40.87 8.10
CA GLN A 206 -1.66 41.74 7.00
C GLN A 206 -0.21 41.45 6.56
N ALA A 207 0.70 41.22 7.51
CA ALA A 207 2.10 40.90 7.22
C ALA A 207 2.26 39.55 6.48
N VAL A 208 1.50 38.53 6.88
CA VAL A 208 1.48 37.22 6.20
C VAL A 208 0.95 37.34 4.77
N TRP A 209 -0.08 38.16 4.57
CA TRP A 209 -0.68 38.40 3.26
C TRP A 209 0.28 39.15 2.31
N ASP A 210 1.05 40.10 2.84
CA ASP A 210 2.04 40.84 2.05
C ASP A 210 3.27 39.98 1.68
N ASP A 211 3.69 39.06 2.55
CA ASP A 211 4.71 38.05 2.24
C ASP A 211 4.25 37.07 1.14
N TYR A 212 3.00 36.60 1.23
CA TYR A 212 2.38 35.77 0.19
C TYR A 212 2.34 36.51 -1.16
N LYS A 213 1.87 37.76 -1.20
CA LYS A 213 1.87 38.59 -2.42
C LYS A 213 3.26 38.77 -3.03
N LYS A 214 4.30 38.95 -2.20
CA LYS A 214 5.69 39.02 -2.68
C LYS A 214 6.16 37.70 -3.29
N LYS A 215 5.88 36.57 -2.65
CA LYS A 215 6.22 35.23 -3.17
C LYS A 215 5.50 34.90 -4.47
N VAL A 216 4.24 35.32 -4.60
CA VAL A 216 3.46 35.12 -5.83
C VAL A 216 3.97 36.00 -6.98
N LYS A 217 4.41 37.24 -6.73
CA LYS A 217 4.99 38.11 -7.77
C LYS A 217 6.42 37.75 -8.20
N ALA A 218 7.14 36.95 -7.41
CA ALA A 218 8.50 36.51 -7.71
C ALA A 218 8.55 35.18 -8.50
N ARG A 219 7.39 34.62 -8.84
CA ARG A 219 7.20 33.43 -9.68
C ARG A 219 6.70 33.84 -11.05
#